data_AF-A0A926SD37-F1
#
_entry.id   AF-A0A926SD37-F1
#
_cell.length_a   1.000
_cell.length_b   1.000
_cell.length_c   1.000
_cell.angle_alpha   90.00
_cell.angle_beta   90.00
_cell.angle_gamma   90.00
#
_symmetry.space_group_name_H-M   'P 1'
#
loop_
_entity.id
_entity.type
_entity.pdbx_description
1 polymer ?
#
loop_
_entity_poly.entity_id
_entity_poly.type
_entity_poly.pdbx_seq_one_letter_code
_entity_poly.pdbx_strand_id
1 'polypeptide(L)'
;MVKPSESGQDSSAYQQALDDFSITQLLSRISNYSDANFDSAWMHLTEQELESIAALLIQQLTANLKGNLIASYLNILRHPQEEIIFDLPTAELKALSTPTALPPNFPQQTTAPLFWCGDPIRWIPQLDESETNTGIIIGRFYAYAQHRAQWAWKYLIWLTDSSSLVVADTAWEQDIQPLVEENAA
;
A
#
# COMPACT_ATOMS: atom_id res chain seq x y z
N MET A 1 -49.55 13.62 7.86
CA MET A 1 -48.37 14.43 7.49
C MET A 1 -47.14 13.56 7.72
N VAL A 2 -46.64 12.93 6.66
CA VAL A 2 -45.42 12.12 6.69
C VAL A 2 -44.29 13.01 6.17
N LYS A 3 -43.26 13.21 6.99
CA LYS A 3 -42.02 13.89 6.61
C LYS A 3 -41.32 13.06 5.51
N PRO A 4 -40.80 13.67 4.43
CA PRO A 4 -40.00 12.93 3.46
C PRO A 4 -38.61 12.65 4.02
N SER A 5 -38.09 11.48 3.67
CA SER A 5 -36.84 10.89 4.11
C SER A 5 -35.63 11.51 3.39
N GLU A 6 -34.70 12.10 4.15
CA GLU A 6 -33.40 12.63 3.69
C GLU A 6 -32.34 11.51 3.61
N SER A 7 -32.47 10.57 2.66
CA SER A 7 -31.47 9.49 2.52
C SER A 7 -30.87 9.34 1.11
N GLY A 8 -31.04 10.35 0.25
CA GLY A 8 -30.58 10.32 -1.15
C GLY A 8 -29.62 11.43 -1.57
N GLN A 9 -29.29 12.39 -0.71
CA GLN A 9 -28.46 13.55 -1.08
C GLN A 9 -26.96 13.34 -0.82
N ASP A 10 -26.59 12.60 0.24
CA ASP A 10 -25.18 12.45 0.65
C ASP A 10 -24.34 11.61 -0.31
N SER A 11 -24.90 10.54 -0.88
CA SER A 11 -24.20 9.68 -1.85
C SER A 11 -23.93 10.39 -3.18
N SER A 12 -24.88 11.22 -3.63
CA SER A 12 -24.73 12.04 -4.83
C SER A 12 -23.67 13.13 -4.65
N ALA A 13 -23.68 13.81 -3.50
CA ALA A 13 -22.69 14.83 -3.18
C ALA A 13 -21.27 14.26 -3.02
N TYR A 14 -21.14 13.07 -2.42
CA TYR A 14 -19.87 12.38 -2.27
C TYR A 14 -19.29 11.97 -3.64
N GLN A 15 -20.10 11.38 -4.50
CA GLN A 15 -19.68 11.01 -5.85
C GLN A 15 -19.29 12.23 -6.67
N GLN A 16 -20.05 13.31 -6.57
CA GLN A 16 -19.75 14.57 -7.24
C GLN A 16 -18.42 15.16 -6.77
N ALA A 17 -18.10 15.08 -5.48
CA ALA A 17 -16.79 15.51 -4.99
C ALA A 17 -15.65 14.65 -5.57
N LEU A 18 -15.82 13.33 -5.67
CA LEU A 18 -14.80 12.45 -6.27
C LEU A 18 -14.56 12.77 -7.74
N ASP A 19 -15.61 13.11 -8.48
CA ASP A 19 -15.52 13.52 -9.89
C ASP A 19 -14.90 14.92 -10.03
N ASP A 20 -15.28 15.88 -9.18
CA ASP A 20 -14.71 17.24 -9.15
C ASP A 20 -13.20 17.22 -8.87
N PHE A 21 -12.74 16.32 -7.99
CA PHE A 21 -11.31 16.09 -7.72
C PHE A 21 -10.66 15.08 -8.68
N SER A 22 -11.40 14.60 -9.70
CA SER A 22 -10.93 13.66 -10.72
C SER A 22 -10.35 12.35 -10.15
N ILE A 23 -10.77 11.94 -8.95
CA ILE A 23 -10.32 10.71 -8.30
C ILE A 23 -10.82 9.48 -9.06
N THR A 24 -12.03 9.53 -9.60
CA THR A 24 -12.60 8.48 -10.46
C THR A 24 -11.78 8.29 -11.74
N GLN A 25 -11.30 9.39 -12.34
CA GLN A 25 -10.42 9.35 -13.50
C GLN A 25 -9.05 8.76 -13.16
N LEU A 26 -8.49 9.08 -11.98
CA LEU A 26 -7.24 8.49 -11.52
C LEU A 26 -7.36 6.97 -11.35
N LEU A 27 -8.40 6.51 -10.65
CA LEU A 27 -8.65 5.08 -10.43
C LEU A 27 -8.84 4.33 -11.76
N SER A 28 -9.67 4.89 -12.65
CA SER A 28 -9.87 4.33 -13.99
C SER A 28 -8.58 4.29 -14.81
N ARG A 29 -7.71 5.28 -14.66
CA ARG A 29 -6.42 5.30 -15.37
C ARG A 29 -5.50 4.21 -14.86
N ILE A 30 -5.38 4.02 -13.55
CA ILE A 30 -4.54 2.97 -12.96
C ILE A 30 -5.07 1.58 -13.36
N SER A 31 -6.39 1.37 -13.32
CA SER A 31 -7.01 0.08 -13.62
C SER A 31 -6.84 -0.34 -15.08
N ASN A 32 -6.62 0.61 -15.99
CA ASN A 32 -6.47 0.38 -17.43
C ASN A 32 -5.06 0.73 -17.94
N TYR A 33 -4.09 0.97 -17.05
CA TYR A 33 -2.76 1.38 -17.45
C TYR A 33 -1.94 0.19 -17.98
N SER A 34 -1.32 0.36 -19.13
CA SER A 34 -0.39 -0.61 -19.71
C SER A 34 0.75 0.11 -20.43
N ASP A 35 1.98 -0.28 -20.14
CA ASP A 35 3.22 0.14 -20.78
C ASP A 35 4.24 -1.02 -20.86
N ALA A 36 5.49 -0.73 -21.24
CA ALA A 36 6.52 -1.75 -21.38
C ALA A 36 6.95 -2.42 -20.05
N ASN A 37 6.65 -1.81 -18.91
CA ASN A 37 7.09 -2.24 -17.58
C ASN A 37 5.93 -2.67 -16.66
N PHE A 38 4.69 -2.32 -17.00
CA PHE A 38 3.51 -2.57 -16.19
C PHE A 38 2.28 -2.79 -17.06
N ASP A 39 1.47 -3.81 -16.76
CA ASP A 39 0.16 -4.03 -17.39
C ASP A 39 -0.87 -4.38 -16.31
N SER A 40 -1.89 -3.51 -16.15
CA SER A 40 -2.92 -3.68 -15.13
C SER A 40 -3.78 -4.92 -15.34
N ALA A 41 -3.99 -5.35 -16.58
CA ALA A 41 -4.77 -6.54 -16.90
C ALA A 41 -4.01 -7.82 -16.54
N TRP A 42 -2.68 -7.80 -16.60
CA TRP A 42 -1.84 -8.93 -16.22
C TRP A 42 -1.60 -9.01 -14.71
N MET A 43 -1.63 -7.86 -14.02
CA MET A 43 -1.42 -7.77 -12.58
C MET A 43 -2.66 -8.11 -11.74
N HIS A 44 -3.84 -8.29 -12.37
CA HIS A 44 -5.10 -8.64 -11.69
C HIS A 44 -5.39 -7.81 -10.42
N LEU A 45 -5.20 -6.49 -10.51
CA LEU A 45 -5.36 -5.60 -9.36
C LEU A 45 -6.73 -5.73 -8.71
N THR A 46 -6.75 -5.94 -7.39
CA THR A 46 -7.98 -5.85 -6.60
C THR A 46 -8.40 -4.38 -6.41
N GLU A 47 -9.67 -4.17 -6.08
CA GLU A 47 -10.21 -2.83 -5.80
C GLU A 47 -9.47 -2.15 -4.62
N GLN A 48 -9.16 -2.91 -3.57
CA GLN A 48 -8.41 -2.41 -2.43
C GLN A 48 -6.97 -2.00 -2.79
N GLU A 49 -6.29 -2.75 -3.66
CA GLU A 49 -4.95 -2.40 -4.14
C GLU A 49 -5.01 -1.16 -5.03
N LEU A 50 -6.01 -1.05 -5.89
CA LEU A 50 -6.24 0.11 -6.74
C LEU A 50 -6.39 1.39 -5.89
N GLU A 51 -7.24 1.35 -4.88
CA GLU A 51 -7.45 2.45 -3.92
C GLU A 51 -6.17 2.77 -3.15
N SER A 52 -5.44 1.74 -2.71
CA SER A 52 -4.18 1.91 -1.99
C SER A 52 -3.13 2.59 -2.87
N ILE A 53 -2.96 2.16 -4.12
CA ILE A 53 -2.04 2.78 -5.08
C ILE A 53 -2.43 4.25 -5.31
N ALA A 54 -3.71 4.54 -5.52
CA ALA A 54 -4.20 5.90 -5.71
C ALA A 54 -3.89 6.79 -4.49
N ALA A 55 -4.15 6.29 -3.27
CA ALA A 55 -3.83 7.00 -2.04
C ALA A 55 -2.32 7.29 -1.91
N LEU A 56 -1.47 6.31 -2.24
CA LEU A 56 -0.01 6.49 -2.22
C LEU A 56 0.46 7.53 -3.24
N LEU A 57 -0.09 7.54 -4.44
CA LEU A 57 0.25 8.53 -5.47
C LEU A 57 -0.15 9.94 -5.02
N ILE A 58 -1.34 10.11 -4.45
CA ILE A 58 -1.81 11.39 -3.90
C ILE A 58 -0.91 11.86 -2.75
N GLN A 59 -0.53 10.94 -1.85
CA GLN A 59 0.35 11.25 -0.74
C GLN A 59 1.75 11.65 -1.22
N GLN A 60 2.30 10.93 -2.21
CA GLN A 60 3.58 11.26 -2.84
C GLN A 60 3.54 12.62 -3.53
N LEU A 61 2.48 12.91 -4.29
CA LEU A 61 2.27 14.22 -4.90
C LEU A 61 2.29 15.31 -3.82
N THR A 62 1.48 15.14 -2.78
CA THR A 62 1.36 16.11 -1.67
C THR A 62 2.69 16.34 -0.97
N ALA A 63 3.46 15.28 -0.69
CA ALA A 63 4.76 15.37 -0.04
C ALA A 63 5.85 16.01 -0.92
N ASN A 64 5.71 15.94 -2.25
CA ASN A 64 6.67 16.51 -3.21
C ASN A 64 6.26 17.89 -3.74
N LEU A 65 5.14 18.47 -3.27
CA LEU A 65 4.73 19.82 -3.65
C LEU A 65 5.80 20.83 -3.26
N LYS A 66 6.34 21.52 -4.27
CA LYS A 66 7.30 22.62 -4.11
C LYS A 66 6.67 23.93 -4.54
N GLY A 67 7.10 25.02 -3.89
CA GLY A 67 6.57 26.36 -4.16
C GLY A 67 6.71 26.80 -5.63
N ASN A 68 7.75 26.34 -6.33
CA ASN A 68 7.94 26.63 -7.76
C ASN A 68 6.89 25.94 -8.65
N LEU A 69 6.51 24.69 -8.35
CA LEU A 69 5.44 23.98 -9.06
C LEU A 69 4.10 24.67 -8.83
N ILE A 70 3.80 25.05 -7.58
CA ILE A 70 2.59 25.79 -7.23
C ILE A 70 2.57 27.13 -7.98
N ALA A 71 3.69 27.86 -8.00
CA ALA A 71 3.81 29.12 -8.72
C ALA A 71 3.60 28.94 -10.23
N SER A 72 4.12 27.87 -10.84
CA SER A 72 3.88 27.58 -12.26
C SER A 72 2.42 27.27 -12.55
N TYR A 73 1.74 26.46 -11.72
CA TYR A 73 0.31 26.21 -11.88
C TYR A 73 -0.51 27.50 -11.72
N LEU A 74 -0.19 28.32 -10.71
CA LEU A 74 -0.84 29.62 -10.52
C LEU A 74 -0.62 30.58 -11.69
N ASN A 75 0.57 30.55 -12.31
CA ASN A 75 0.86 31.35 -13.48
C ASN A 75 -0.03 30.96 -14.67
N ILE A 76 -0.21 29.65 -14.90
CA ILE A 76 -1.12 29.12 -15.94
C ILE A 76 -2.56 29.53 -15.68
N LEU A 77 -3.04 29.38 -14.43
CA LEU A 77 -4.42 29.74 -14.05
C LEU A 77 -4.70 31.24 -14.18
N ARG A 78 -3.69 32.10 -13.95
CA ARG A 78 -3.83 33.57 -13.98
C ARG A 78 -3.61 34.17 -15.37
N HIS A 79 -2.91 33.46 -16.24
CA HIS A 79 -2.63 33.88 -17.62
C HIS A 79 -3.03 32.78 -18.61
N PRO A 80 -4.33 32.49 -18.75
CA PRO A 80 -4.82 31.56 -19.76
C PRO A 80 -4.65 32.20 -21.14
N GLN A 81 -3.46 32.11 -21.73
CA GLN A 81 -3.28 32.41 -23.15
C GLN A 81 -3.80 31.22 -23.96
N GLU A 82 -4.59 31.51 -25.00
CA GLU A 82 -5.41 30.56 -25.79
C GLU A 82 -4.63 29.55 -26.66
N GLU A 83 -3.33 29.37 -26.45
CA GLU A 83 -2.56 28.34 -27.15
C GLU A 83 -2.26 27.19 -26.18
N ILE A 84 -3.19 26.22 -26.23
CA ILE A 84 -3.07 24.82 -25.81
C ILE A 84 -1.91 24.56 -24.83
N ILE A 85 -2.24 24.43 -23.56
CA ILE A 85 -1.32 24.04 -22.48
C ILE A 85 -0.87 22.59 -22.74
N PHE A 86 0.13 22.40 -23.61
CA PHE A 86 0.72 21.09 -23.89
C PHE A 86 1.73 20.67 -22.81
N ASP A 87 2.28 21.64 -22.08
CA ASP A 87 3.28 21.39 -21.03
C ASP A 87 2.70 21.76 -19.66
N LEU A 88 1.88 20.85 -19.11
CA LEU A 88 1.71 20.82 -17.67
C LEU A 88 3.09 20.53 -17.04
N PRO A 89 3.47 21.21 -15.94
CA PRO A 89 4.72 20.92 -15.27
C PRO A 89 4.79 19.43 -14.94
N THR A 90 5.77 18.72 -15.52
CA THR A 90 6.02 17.32 -15.19
C THR A 90 6.46 17.24 -13.74
N ALA A 91 5.57 16.78 -12.87
CA ALA A 91 5.95 16.40 -11.52
C ALA A 91 6.64 15.03 -11.59
N GLU A 92 7.98 15.03 -11.61
CA GLU A 92 8.72 13.80 -11.36
C GLU A 92 8.45 13.36 -9.92
N LEU A 93 7.61 12.35 -9.76
CA LEU A 93 7.45 11.65 -8.50
C LEU A 93 8.79 10.99 -8.20
N LYS A 94 9.45 11.43 -7.12
CA LYS A 94 10.65 10.73 -6.64
C LYS A 94 10.27 9.28 -6.35
N ALA A 95 11.11 8.35 -6.82
CA ALA A 95 11.01 6.96 -6.43
C ALA A 95 10.87 6.86 -4.90
N LEU A 96 10.00 5.94 -4.44
CA LEU A 96 9.68 5.71 -3.03
C LEU A 96 10.98 5.57 -2.23
N SER A 97 11.43 6.68 -1.65
CA SER A 97 12.62 6.69 -0.81
C SER A 97 12.23 5.95 0.45
N THR A 98 12.91 4.83 0.74
CA THR A 98 12.71 4.12 1.99
C THR A 98 13.02 5.08 3.14
N PRO A 99 12.05 5.36 4.03
CA PRO A 99 12.33 6.10 5.24
C PRO A 99 13.47 5.41 5.99
N THR A 100 14.59 6.10 6.15
CA THR A 100 15.77 5.57 6.87
C THR A 100 15.70 5.83 8.37
N ALA A 101 14.80 6.72 8.80
CA ALA A 101 14.56 7.03 10.21
C ALA A 101 13.28 6.34 10.70
N LEU A 102 13.35 5.71 11.87
CA LEU A 102 12.19 5.17 12.58
C LEU A 102 11.12 6.26 12.80
N PRO A 103 9.84 5.89 12.91
CA PRO A 103 8.77 6.86 13.13
C PRO A 103 8.98 7.58 14.47
N PRO A 104 8.59 8.87 14.57
CA PRO A 104 8.98 9.76 15.67
C PRO A 104 8.52 9.34 17.07
N ASN A 105 7.70 8.30 17.21
CA ASN A 105 7.20 7.75 18.49
C ASN A 105 7.46 6.25 18.64
N PHE A 106 8.48 5.70 17.96
CA PHE A 106 8.84 4.29 18.14
C PHE A 106 9.59 4.07 19.47
N PRO A 107 9.22 3.06 20.28
CA PRO A 107 8.16 2.05 20.08
C PRO A 107 6.82 2.38 20.77
N GLN A 108 6.61 3.58 21.33
CA GLN A 108 5.47 3.88 22.22
C GLN A 108 4.08 3.80 21.55
N GLN A 109 3.98 4.10 20.25
CA GLN A 109 2.72 4.05 19.50
C GLN A 109 2.63 2.85 18.54
N THR A 110 3.60 1.94 18.59
CA THR A 110 3.65 0.80 17.68
C THR A 110 2.84 -0.35 18.26
N THR A 111 2.00 -0.99 17.44
CA THR A 111 1.32 -2.23 17.80
C THR A 111 2.34 -3.24 18.31
N ALA A 112 2.06 -3.95 19.40
CA ALA A 112 2.97 -4.98 19.88
C ALA A 112 3.12 -6.09 18.82
N PRO A 113 4.32 -6.67 18.64
CA PRO A 113 4.51 -7.78 17.72
C PRO A 113 3.68 -8.98 18.18
N LEU A 114 3.03 -9.64 17.24
CA LEU A 114 2.21 -10.82 17.49
C LEU A 114 3.04 -12.04 17.88
N PHE A 115 4.28 -12.11 17.40
CA PHE A 115 5.13 -13.28 17.56
C PHE A 115 6.47 -12.98 18.28
N TRP A 116 7.00 -14.01 18.93
CA TRP A 116 8.22 -14.01 19.72
C TRP A 116 9.21 -15.06 19.19
N CYS A 117 10.48 -14.91 19.59
CA CYS A 117 11.50 -15.89 19.23
C CYS A 117 11.15 -17.25 19.84
N GLY A 118 11.18 -18.31 19.02
CA GLY A 118 10.75 -19.65 19.39
C GLY A 118 9.32 -19.99 18.94
N ASP A 119 8.51 -19.01 18.51
CA ASP A 119 7.16 -19.30 18.05
C ASP A 119 7.19 -20.06 16.71
N PRO A 120 6.48 -21.19 16.62
CA PRO A 120 6.35 -21.92 15.37
C PRO A 120 5.28 -21.25 14.50
N ILE A 121 5.61 -21.04 13.23
CA ILE A 121 4.74 -20.39 12.27
C ILE A 121 4.67 -21.20 10.98
N ARG A 122 3.66 -20.85 10.18
CA ARG A 122 3.57 -21.22 8.77
C ARG A 122 3.22 -20.00 7.95
N TRP A 123 3.63 -19.99 6.69
CA TRP A 123 3.22 -18.97 5.76
C TRP A 123 1.72 -19.10 5.48
N ILE A 124 1.07 -17.99 5.15
CA ILE A 124 -0.32 -17.99 4.69
C ILE A 124 -0.28 -18.37 3.20
N PRO A 125 -0.99 -19.43 2.77
CA PRO A 125 -0.96 -19.86 1.38
C PRO A 125 -1.55 -18.76 0.47
N GLN A 126 -0.79 -18.38 -0.55
CA GLN A 126 -1.32 -17.58 -1.66
C GLN A 126 -1.98 -18.56 -2.63
N LEU A 127 -3.27 -18.36 -2.92
CA LEU A 127 -4.15 -19.10 -3.86
C LEU A 127 -3.64 -20.50 -4.34
N ASP A 128 -4.34 -21.55 -3.92
CA ASP A 128 -4.20 -22.95 -4.41
C ASP A 128 -2.91 -23.73 -4.09
N GLU A 129 -1.96 -23.16 -3.35
CA GLU A 129 -0.81 -23.94 -2.85
C GLU A 129 -1.16 -24.75 -1.59
N SER A 130 -1.00 -26.07 -1.69
CA SER A 130 -1.36 -27.04 -0.62
C SER A 130 -0.27 -27.19 0.44
N GLU A 131 0.98 -26.85 0.10
CA GLU A 131 2.13 -26.96 0.98
C GLU A 131 2.65 -25.56 1.29
N THR A 132 2.53 -25.15 2.55
CA THR A 132 3.09 -23.88 3.01
C THR A 132 4.31 -24.15 3.85
N ASN A 133 5.41 -23.46 3.54
CA ASN A 133 6.64 -23.55 4.32
C ASN A 133 6.35 -23.28 5.79
N THR A 134 7.03 -24.03 6.66
CA THR A 134 6.95 -23.85 8.12
C THR A 134 8.31 -23.42 8.65
N GLY A 135 8.31 -22.78 9.81
CA GLY A 135 9.54 -22.32 10.41
C GLY A 135 9.34 -21.86 11.85
N ILE A 136 10.46 -21.48 12.47
CA ILE A 136 10.51 -20.95 13.82
C ILE A 136 11.08 -19.55 13.78
N ILE A 137 10.47 -18.62 14.50
CA ILE A 137 10.96 -17.25 14.57
C ILE A 137 12.26 -17.21 15.38
N ILE A 138 13.30 -16.63 14.80
CA ILE A 138 14.63 -16.46 15.42
C ILE A 138 15.00 -15.00 15.65
N GLY A 139 14.20 -14.07 15.11
CA GLY A 139 14.40 -12.65 15.32
C GLY A 139 13.24 -11.82 14.80
N ARG A 140 13.21 -10.55 15.19
CA ARG A 140 12.22 -9.57 14.70
C ARG A 140 12.81 -8.18 14.66
N PHE A 141 12.31 -7.37 13.74
CA PHE A 141 12.68 -5.97 13.61
C PHE A 141 11.53 -5.18 13.00
N TYR A 142 11.54 -3.88 13.23
CA TYR A 142 10.54 -2.97 12.69
C TYR A 142 11.08 -2.33 11.41
N ALA A 143 10.38 -2.51 10.30
CA ALA A 143 10.85 -2.08 8.99
C ALA A 143 9.74 -1.39 8.20
N TYR A 144 10.14 -0.54 7.25
CA TYR A 144 9.19 0.11 6.36
C TYR A 144 8.78 -0.84 5.24
N ALA A 145 7.52 -1.27 5.26
CA ALA A 145 6.89 -2.08 4.25
C ALA A 145 6.53 -1.20 3.04
N GLN A 146 7.41 -1.16 2.03
CA GLN A 146 7.22 -0.32 0.84
C GLN A 146 5.90 -0.61 0.12
N HIS A 147 5.53 -1.89 0.01
CA HIS A 147 4.27 -2.33 -0.62
C HIS A 147 3.01 -1.84 0.11
N ARG A 148 3.15 -1.35 1.34
CA ARG A 148 2.05 -0.79 2.15
C ARG A 148 2.27 0.66 2.56
N ALA A 149 3.41 1.24 2.16
CA ALA A 149 3.92 2.52 2.61
C ALA A 149 3.75 2.79 4.13
N GLN A 150 3.96 1.76 4.95
CA GLN A 150 3.79 1.87 6.40
C GLN A 150 4.89 1.10 7.12
N TRP A 151 5.12 1.46 8.38
CA TRP A 151 6.01 0.68 9.23
C TRP A 151 5.29 -0.55 9.78
N ALA A 152 5.94 -1.72 9.70
CA ALA A 152 5.36 -3.00 10.12
C ALA A 152 6.43 -3.91 10.74
N TRP A 153 5.97 -4.91 11.49
CA TRP A 153 6.84 -5.96 12.01
C TRP A 153 7.27 -6.91 10.91
N LYS A 154 8.58 -7.18 10.86
CA LYS A 154 9.19 -8.19 10.01
C LYS A 154 9.95 -9.18 10.86
N TYR A 155 9.83 -10.45 10.52
CA TYR A 155 10.40 -11.55 11.27
C TYR A 155 11.54 -12.21 10.48
N LEU A 156 12.58 -12.64 11.21
CA LEU A 156 13.60 -13.53 10.70
C LEU A 156 13.22 -14.94 11.13
N ILE A 157 13.11 -15.84 10.15
CA ILE A 157 12.54 -17.17 10.33
C ILE A 157 13.56 -18.22 9.93
N TRP A 158 13.71 -19.21 10.78
CA TRP A 158 14.43 -20.44 10.46
C TRP A 158 13.46 -21.42 9.82
N LEU A 159 13.69 -21.78 8.57
CA LEU A 159 12.81 -22.70 7.84
C LEU A 159 13.04 -24.15 8.30
N THR A 160 11.94 -24.86 8.49
CA THR A 160 11.95 -26.29 8.80
C THR A 160 11.92 -27.06 7.49
N ASP A 161 13.05 -27.13 6.80
CA ASP A 161 13.16 -27.98 5.61
C ASP A 161 13.74 -29.36 5.98
N SER A 162 13.27 -30.39 5.29
CA SER A 162 13.72 -31.78 5.46
C SER A 162 15.07 -32.05 4.80
N SER A 163 15.58 -31.07 4.03
CA SER A 163 16.92 -31.06 3.48
C SER A 163 17.91 -30.52 4.52
N SER A 164 19.08 -31.16 4.66
CA SER A 164 20.07 -30.92 5.73
C SER A 164 20.81 -29.57 5.67
N LEU A 165 20.18 -28.53 5.12
CA LEU A 165 20.75 -27.20 4.94
C LEU A 165 19.99 -26.19 5.83
N VAL A 166 20.74 -25.35 6.54
CA VAL A 166 20.16 -24.26 7.31
C VAL A 166 19.67 -23.20 6.34
N VAL A 167 18.35 -23.03 6.24
CA VAL A 167 17.74 -21.98 5.41
C VAL A 167 17.04 -20.99 6.34
N ALA A 168 17.38 -19.70 6.20
CA ALA A 168 16.73 -18.61 6.89
C ALA A 168 16.06 -17.68 5.86
N ASP A 169 14.87 -17.18 6.20
CA ASP A 169 14.10 -16.26 5.38
C ASP A 169 13.48 -15.13 6.22
N THR A 170 12.88 -14.14 5.58
CA THR A 170 12.15 -13.06 6.24
C THR A 170 10.73 -12.92 5.72
N ALA A 171 9.77 -12.77 6.64
CA ALA A 171 8.38 -12.54 6.29
C ALA A 171 7.80 -11.35 7.07
N TRP A 172 6.81 -10.68 6.51
CA TRP A 172 6.04 -9.69 7.25
C TRP A 172 5.03 -10.36 8.17
N GLU A 173 4.66 -9.68 9.26
CA GLU A 173 3.71 -10.20 10.25
C GLU A 173 2.40 -10.73 9.67
N GLN A 174 1.89 -10.07 8.62
CA GLN A 174 0.66 -10.45 7.95
C GLN A 174 0.75 -11.68 7.05
N ASP A 175 1.96 -12.13 6.69
CA ASP A 175 2.20 -13.17 5.68
C ASP A 175 2.37 -14.54 6.36
N ILE A 176 2.37 -14.55 7.69
CA ILE A 176 2.59 -15.72 8.53
C ILE A 176 1.46 -15.84 9.55
N GLN A 177 1.23 -17.07 9.99
CA GLN A 177 0.25 -17.39 11.02
C GLN A 177 0.82 -18.43 11.99
N PRO A 178 0.29 -18.52 13.23
CA PRO A 178 0.72 -19.53 14.18
C PRO A 178 0.55 -20.93 13.59
N LEU A 179 1.56 -21.77 13.79
CA LEU A 179 1.43 -23.20 13.53
C LEU A 179 0.60 -23.77 14.69
N VAL A 180 -0.72 -23.81 14.51
CA VAL A 180 -1.61 -24.46 15.49
C VAL A 180 -1.31 -25.95 15.44
N GLU A 181 -0.69 -26.48 16.50
CA GLU A 181 -0.69 -27.91 16.76
C GLU A 181 -2.15 -28.31 17.02
N GLU A 182 -2.78 -28.91 16.02
CA GLU A 182 -4.06 -29.58 16.21
C GLU A 182 -3.80 -30.73 17.19
N ASN A 183 -4.03 -30.47 18.48
CA ASN A 183 -3.94 -31.48 19.52
C ASN A 183 -4.85 -32.63 19.12
N ALA A 184 -4.22 -33.76 18.75
CA ALA A 184 -4.88 -35.03 18.54
C ALA A 184 -5.79 -35.34 19.74
N ALA A 185 -7.10 -35.32 19.49
CA ALA A 185 -8.11 -35.88 20.38
C ALA A 185 -8.44 -37.31 19.94
#